data_AF-A0A2S7CQH5-F1
#
_entry.id   AF-A0A2S7CQH5-F1
#
_cell.length_a   1.000
_cell.length_b   1.000
_cell.length_c   1.000
_cell.angle_alpha   90.00
_cell.angle_beta   90.00
_cell.angle_gamma   90.00
#
_symmetry.space_group_name_H-M   'P 1'
#
loop_
_entity.id
_entity.type
_entity.pdbx_description
1 polymer ?
#
loop_
_entity_poly.entity_id
_entity_poly.type
_entity_poly.pdbx_seq_one_letter_code
_entity_poly.pdbx_strand_id
1 'polypeptide(L)' 'MAPDIDAQLKELAEQLPQIRKQHPDDFWDVFHARAETISGAADSPEQAAQIARRIEELLAAHQLGPADPGA' A
#
# COMPACT_ATOMS: atom_id res chain seq x y z
N MET A 1 -6.65 6.19 20.50
CA MET A 1 -6.51 6.97 19.25
C MET A 1 -6.31 5.94 18.17
N ALA A 2 -7.23 5.82 17.21
CA ALA A 2 -7.04 4.89 16.10
C ALA A 2 -5.76 5.29 15.34
N PRO A 3 -4.90 4.34 14.93
CA PRO A 3 -3.83 4.66 14.00
C PRO A 3 -4.45 5.35 12.79
N ASP A 4 -3.91 6.49 12.38
CA ASP A 4 -4.42 7.25 11.24
C ASP A 4 -4.01 6.52 9.96
N ILE A 5 -4.78 5.49 9.64
CA ILE A 5 -4.60 4.63 8.46
C ILE A 5 -4.58 5.48 7.19
N ASP A 6 -5.40 6.52 7.13
CA ASP A 6 -5.42 7.48 6.02
C ASP A 6 -4.07 8.18 5.84
N ALA A 7 -3.46 8.66 6.94
CA ALA A 7 -2.12 9.23 6.91
C ALA A 7 -1.06 8.20 6.48
N GLN A 8 -1.14 6.96 6.95
CA GLN A 8 -0.20 5.91 6.55
C GLN A 8 -0.33 5.54 5.07
N LEU A 9 -1.55 5.46 4.55
CA LEU A 9 -1.82 5.23 3.13
C LEU A 9 -1.31 6.38 2.26
N LYS A 10 -1.49 7.62 2.74
CA LYS A 10 -0.96 8.81 2.08
C LYS A 10 0.57 8.78 2.05
N GLU A 11 1.21 8.44 3.16
CA GLU A 11 2.66 8.30 3.23
C GLU A 11 3.17 7.19 2.30
N LEU A 12 2.48 6.05 2.23
CA LEU A 12 2.79 4.98 1.28
C LEU A 12 2.78 5.51 -0.15
N ALA A 13 1.74 6.25 -0.53
CA ALA A 13 1.60 6.86 -1.86
C ALA A 13 2.73 7.83 -2.20
N GLU A 14 3.10 8.70 -1.25
CA GLU A 14 4.20 9.65 -1.44
C GLU A 14 5.56 8.95 -1.57
N GLN A 15 5.73 7.81 -0.89
CA GLN A 15 6.96 7.03 -0.94
C GLN A 15 7.04 6.09 -2.15
N LEU A 16 5.92 5.70 -2.79
CA LEU A 16 5.90 4.87 -4.00
C LEU A 16 6.94 5.24 -5.07
N PRO A 17 7.02 6.50 -5.56
CA PRO A 17 8.02 6.89 -6.56
C PRO A 17 9.45 6.79 -6.05
N GLN A 18 9.67 6.95 -4.75
CA GLN A 18 11.00 6.80 -4.14
C GLN A 18 11.38 5.33 -3.99
N ILE A 19 10.46 4.46 -3.56
CA ILE A 19 10.66 3.01 -3.49
C ILE A 19 11.00 2.50 -4.88
N ARG A 20 10.25 2.90 -5.92
CA ARG A 20 10.49 2.47 -7.30
C ARG A 20 11.85 2.91 -7.85
N LYS A 21 12.40 4.01 -7.36
CA LYS A 21 13.75 4.48 -7.72
C LYS A 21 14.85 3.74 -6.96
N GLN A 22 14.64 3.44 -5.68
CA GLN A 22 15.65 2.80 -4.83
C GLN A 22 15.68 1.28 -4.97
N HIS A 23 14.50 0.69 -5.17
CA HIS A 23 14.25 -0.75 -5.23
C HIS A 23 13.36 -1.05 -6.44
N PRO A 24 13.88 -0.97 -7.67
CA PRO A 24 13.07 -1.30 -8.86
C PRO A 24 12.70 -2.79 -8.91
N ASP A 25 13.64 -3.67 -8.56
CA ASP A 25 13.42 -5.13 -8.54
C ASP A 25 12.61 -5.58 -7.30
N ASP A 26 12.90 -5.02 -6.12
CA ASP A 26 12.18 -5.35 -4.86
C ASP A 26 10.98 -4.42 -4.59
N PHE A 27 10.54 -3.64 -5.59
CA PHE A 27 9.48 -2.64 -5.42
C PHE A 27 8.22 -3.25 -4.80
N TRP A 28 7.79 -4.39 -5.34
CA TRP A 28 6.59 -5.08 -4.89
C TRP A 28 6.75 -5.65 -3.49
N ASP A 29 7.92 -6.21 -3.15
CA ASP A 29 8.19 -6.76 -1.82
C ASP A 29 8.11 -5.67 -0.74
N VAL A 30 8.79 -4.54 -0.97
CA VAL A 30 8.77 -3.38 -0.06
C VAL A 30 7.37 -2.75 0.04
N PHE A 31 6.65 -2.69 -1.07
CA PHE A 31 5.27 -2.21 -1.09
C PHE A 31 4.34 -3.13 -0.30
N HIS A 32 4.42 -4.44 -0.54
CA HIS A 32 3.60 -5.44 0.15
C HIS A 32 3.87 -5.46 1.65
N ALA A 33 5.14 -5.39 2.08
CA ALA A 33 5.49 -5.33 3.50
C ALA A 33 4.85 -4.13 4.21
N ARG A 34 4.78 -2.96 3.54
CA ARG A 34 4.13 -1.77 4.07
C ARG A 34 2.62 -1.83 4.02
N ALA A 35 2.05 -2.30 2.90
CA ALA A 35 0.63 -2.54 2.74
C ALA A 35 0.10 -3.51 3.81
N GLU A 36 0.85 -4.58 4.10
CA GLU A 36 0.55 -5.56 5.14
C GLU A 36 0.63 -4.94 6.54
N THR A 37 1.64 -4.11 6.81
CA THR A 37 1.75 -3.38 8.09
C THR A 37 0.53 -2.49 8.33
N ILE A 38 0.10 -1.75 7.30
CA ILE A 38 -1.07 -0.85 7.39
C ILE A 38 -2.37 -1.67 7.54
N SER A 39 -2.50 -2.76 6.78
CA SER A 39 -3.68 -3.63 6.85
C SER A 39 -3.77 -4.39 8.17
N GLY A 40 -2.63 -4.77 8.77
CA GLY A 40 -2.56 -5.39 10.09
C GLY A 40 -2.88 -4.43 11.24
N ALA A 41 -2.78 -3.12 11.00
CA ALA A 41 -3.25 -2.09 11.93
C ALA A 41 -4.77 -1.85 11.84
N ALA A 42 -5.49 -2.57 10.97
CA ALA A 42 -6.94 -2.52 10.90
C ALA A 42 -7.57 -3.16 12.13
N ASP A 43 -8.45 -2.42 12.81
CA ASP A 43 -9.19 -2.91 13.99
C ASP A 43 -10.43 -3.73 13.59
N SER A 44 -10.82 -3.70 12.31
CA SER A 44 -12.04 -4.31 11.82
C SER A 44 -11.92 -4.78 10.37
N PRO A 45 -12.69 -5.81 9.97
CA PRO A 45 -12.67 -6.34 8.60
C PRO A 45 -13.12 -5.29 7.56
N GLU A 46 -14.08 -4.43 7.91
CA GLU A 46 -14.49 -3.31 7.04
C GLU A 46 -13.35 -2.31 6.82
N GLN A 47 -12.57 -2.04 7.87
CA GLN A 47 -11.41 -1.16 7.79
C GLN A 47 -10.29 -1.80 6.95
N ALA A 48 -10.04 -3.09 7.11
CA ALA A 48 -9.10 -3.84 6.27
C ALA A 48 -9.51 -3.82 4.79
N ALA A 49 -10.80 -3.96 4.49
CA ALA A 49 -11.32 -3.88 3.13
C ALA A 49 -11.19 -2.46 2.54
N GLN A 50 -11.43 -1.42 3.33
CA GLN A 50 -11.18 -0.03 2.89
C GLN A 50 -9.71 0.23 2.61
N ILE A 51 -8.80 -0.28 3.46
CA ILE A 51 -7.36 -0.20 3.27
C ILE A 51 -6.95 -0.86 1.96
N ALA A 52 -7.35 -2.11 1.75
CA ALA A 52 -7.04 -2.85 0.53
C ALA A 52 -7.50 -2.08 -0.72
N ARG A 53 -8.74 -1.57 -0.71
CA ARG A 53 -9.28 -0.77 -1.81
C ARG A 53 -8.48 0.50 -2.07
N ARG A 54 -8.12 1.25 -1.02
CA ARG A 54 -7.31 2.47 -1.15
C ARG A 54 -5.93 2.16 -1.73
N ILE A 55 -5.32 1.04 -1.32
CA ILE A 55 -4.03 0.57 -1.84
C ILE A 55 -4.14 0.24 -3.32
N GLU A 56 -5.20 -0.45 -3.76
CA GLU A 56 -5.48 -0.71 -5.18
C GLU A 56 -5.67 0.58 -5.99
N GLU A 57 -6.43 1.54 -5.45
CA GLU A 57 -6.64 2.86 -6.08
C GLU A 57 -5.31 3.63 -6.20
N LEU A 58 -4.44 3.57 -5.20
CA LEU A 58 -3.11 4.17 -5.25
C LEU A 58 -2.24 3.54 -6.33
N LEU A 59 -2.23 2.21 -6.44
CA LEU A 59 -1.50 1.53 -7.51
C LEU A 59 -2.00 1.98 -8.88
N ALA A 60 -3.32 1.94 -9.10
CA ALA A 60 -3.94 2.38 -10.33
C ALA A 60 -3.62 3.84 -10.68
N ALA A 61 -3.66 4.75 -9.69
CA ALA A 61 -3.34 6.17 -9.87
C ALA A 61 -1.87 6.40 -10.25
N HIS A 62 -0.96 5.57 -9.75
CA HIS A 62 0.47 5.63 -10.07
C HIS A 62 0.84 4.84 -11.34
N GLN A 63 -0.15 4.39 -12.13
CA GLN A 63 0.03 3.49 -13.28
C GLN A 63 0.82 2.22 -12.94
N LEU A 64 0.79 1.83 -11.68
CA LEU A 64 1.19 0.52 -11.26
C LEU A 64 -0.04 -0.35 -11.59
N GLY A 65 0.14 -1.39 -12.41
CA GLY A 65 -0.96 -2.33 -12.67
C GLY A 65 -1.49 -2.94 -11.36
N PRO A 66 -2.55 -3.78 -11.41
CA PRO A 66 -2.93 -4.57 -10.24
C PRO A 66 -1.67 -5.20 -9.65
N ALA A 67 -1.49 -5.13 -8.32
CA ALA A 67 -0.35 -5.73 -7.65
C ALA A 67 -0.13 -7.12 -8.23
N ASP A 68 1.06 -7.32 -8.79
CA ASP A 68 1.35 -8.34 -9.79
C ASP A 68 0.68 -9.68 -9.42
N PRO A 69 -0.24 -10.24 -10.24
CA PRO A 69 -0.92 -11.49 -9.91
C PRO A 69 -0.03 -12.74 -10.12
N GLY A 70 1.29 -12.60 -9.97
CA GLY A 70 2.28 -13.63 -10.23
C GLY A 70 3.21 -13.87 -9.05
N ALA A 71 2.77 -14.70 -8.10
CA ALA A 71 3.64 -15.49 -7.23
C ALA A 71 3.00 -16.85 -6.93
#